data_AF-A0A7J8VSC2-F1
#
_entry.id   AF-A0A7J8VSC2-F1
#
_cell.length_a   1.000
_cell.length_b   1.000
_cell.length_c   1.000
_cell.angle_alpha   90.00
_cell.angle_beta   90.00
_cell.angle_gamma   90.00
#
_symmetry.space_group_name_H-M   'P 1'
#
loop_
_entity.id
_entity.type
_entity.pdbx_description
1 polymer ?
#
loop_
_entity_poly.entity_id
_entity_poly.type
_entity_poly.pdbx_seq_one_letter_code
_entity_poly.pdbx_strand_id
1 'polypeptide(L)'
;VIDESTKEAAVVDPVEAEKVFDVANQHGVVLKFVLTTHHHWDHAGGNDKIKQLVPGIKVYGGSLDNVRGCTHQLQNGDTLSLGSHLNILALHTPCHTKGHISYYITGKDGEDPAVFTGDT
;
A
#
# COMPACT_ATOMS: atom_id res chain seq x y z
N VAL A 1 0.47 2.72 -7.37
CA VAL A 1 1.46 1.78 -7.95
C VAL A 1 0.73 0.82 -8.85
N ILE A 2 1.12 0.66 -10.11
CA ILE A 2 0.39 -0.12 -11.12
C ILE A 2 1.37 -1.09 -11.78
N ASP A 3 1.04 -2.38 -11.82
CA ASP A 3 1.68 -3.31 -12.75
C ASP A 3 0.98 -3.20 -14.11
N GLU A 4 1.65 -2.59 -15.09
CA GLU A 4 1.03 -2.24 -16.36
C GLU A 4 0.58 -3.45 -17.18
N SER A 5 1.23 -4.61 -17.01
CA SER A 5 0.94 -5.83 -17.76
C SER A 5 -0.33 -6.52 -17.29
N THR A 6 -0.53 -6.63 -15.98
CA THR A 6 -1.71 -7.26 -15.37
C THR A 6 -2.84 -6.30 -15.07
N LYS A 7 -2.58 -4.98 -15.10
CA LYS A 7 -3.49 -3.93 -14.62
C LYS A 7 -3.86 -4.07 -13.15
N GLU A 8 -3.09 -4.81 -12.37
CA GLU A 8 -3.22 -4.84 -10.91
C GLU A 8 -2.54 -3.62 -10.28
N ALA A 9 -3.14 -3.10 -9.21
CA ALA A 9 -2.65 -1.89 -8.57
C ALA A 9 -2.67 -1.98 -7.05
N ALA A 10 -1.72 -1.28 -6.44
CA ALA A 10 -1.70 -0.95 -5.02
C ALA A 10 -1.81 0.55 -4.84
N VAL A 11 -2.57 0.98 -3.83
CA VAL A 11 -2.59 2.37 -3.37
C VAL A 11 -1.80 2.51 -2.08
N VAL A 12 -1.07 3.61 -1.94
CA VAL A 12 -0.35 3.98 -0.73
C VAL A 12 -1.16 5.07 -0.02
N ASP A 13 -1.42 4.91 1.28
CA ASP A 13 -2.05 5.91 2.17
C ASP A 13 -3.33 6.61 1.61
N PRO A 14 -4.42 5.85 1.34
CA PRO A 14 -5.58 6.34 0.60
C PRO A 14 -6.56 7.17 1.45
N VAL A 15 -6.12 8.26 2.08
CA VAL A 15 -6.99 9.09 2.96
C VAL A 15 -8.26 9.56 2.25
N GLU A 16 -8.15 9.94 0.97
CA GLU A 16 -9.29 10.30 0.11
C GLU A 16 -9.74 9.12 -0.76
N ALA A 17 -10.26 8.06 -0.12
CA ALA A 17 -10.56 6.77 -0.75
C ALA A 17 -11.44 6.83 -2.02
N GLU A 18 -12.42 7.75 -2.09
CA GLU A 18 -13.28 7.90 -3.28
C GLU A 18 -12.49 8.43 -4.48
N LYS A 19 -11.62 9.44 -4.28
CA LYS A 19 -10.75 9.95 -5.35
C LYS A 19 -9.83 8.86 -5.88
N VAL A 20 -9.24 8.06 -4.98
CA VAL A 20 -8.39 6.93 -5.36
C VAL A 20 -9.17 5.91 -6.19
N PHE A 21 -10.37 5.55 -5.74
CA PHE A 21 -11.22 4.59 -6.44
C PHE A 21 -11.60 5.08 -7.85
N ASP A 22 -11.96 6.36 -7.97
CA ASP A 22 -12.31 6.96 -9.27
C ASP A 22 -11.11 6.98 -10.23
N VAL A 23 -9.92 7.36 -9.74
CA VAL A 23 -8.69 7.33 -10.54
C VAL A 23 -8.36 5.89 -10.97
N ALA A 24 -8.49 4.91 -10.09
CA ALA A 24 -8.28 3.51 -10.45
C ALA A 24 -9.22 3.05 -11.58
N ASN A 25 -10.50 3.42 -11.51
CA ASN A 25 -11.48 3.12 -12.56
C ASN A 25 -11.15 3.83 -13.89
N GLN A 26 -10.74 5.11 -13.84
CA GLN A 26 -10.34 5.87 -15.02
C GLN A 26 -9.13 5.26 -15.74
N HIS A 27 -8.17 4.73 -14.98
CA HIS A 27 -7.01 4.03 -15.52
C HIS A 27 -7.29 2.56 -15.89
N GLY A 28 -8.50 2.05 -15.62
CA GLY A 28 -8.88 0.67 -15.91
C GLY A 28 -8.07 -0.36 -15.13
N VAL A 29 -7.65 -0.04 -13.90
CA VAL A 29 -6.85 -0.92 -13.06
C VAL A 29 -7.65 -1.53 -11.91
N VAL A 30 -7.24 -2.70 -11.45
CA VAL A 30 -7.88 -3.42 -10.35
C VAL A 30 -7.07 -3.21 -9.07
N LEU A 31 -7.64 -2.49 -8.11
CA LEU A 31 -7.02 -2.32 -6.79
C LEU A 31 -7.01 -3.64 -6.02
N LYS A 32 -5.82 -4.14 -5.72
CA LYS A 32 -5.59 -5.35 -4.92
C LYS A 32 -5.19 -5.02 -3.50
N PHE A 33 -4.30 -4.05 -3.33
CA PHE A 33 -3.67 -3.74 -2.06
C PHE A 33 -3.84 -2.27 -1.68
N VAL A 34 -3.95 -2.06 -0.36
CA VAL A 34 -3.67 -0.80 0.30
C VAL A 34 -2.39 -1.01 1.10
N LEU A 35 -1.41 -0.14 0.89
CA LEU A 35 -0.14 -0.11 1.62
C LEU A 35 -0.19 1.12 2.53
N THR A 36 -0.44 0.93 3.82
CA THR A 36 -0.48 2.03 4.77
C THR A 36 0.86 2.14 5.49
N THR A 37 1.49 3.31 5.42
CA THR A 37 2.83 3.54 5.99
C THR A 37 2.80 3.57 7.51
N HIS A 38 1.83 4.29 8.08
CA HIS A 38 1.64 4.41 9.53
C HIS A 38 0.20 4.79 9.90
N HIS A 39 -0.09 4.79 11.20
CA HIS A 39 -1.47 4.85 11.71
C HIS A 39 -2.10 6.25 11.78
N HIS A 40 -1.37 7.32 11.48
CA HIS A 40 -1.95 8.66 11.52
C HIS A 40 -3.09 8.78 10.50
N TRP A 41 -4.09 9.59 10.86
CA TRP A 41 -5.38 9.62 10.18
C TRP A 41 -5.27 10.10 8.72
N ASP A 42 -4.36 11.02 8.45
CA ASP A 42 -4.06 11.52 7.11
C ASP A 42 -3.40 10.49 6.19
N HIS A 43 -3.03 9.32 6.72
CA HIS A 43 -2.54 8.18 5.95
C HIS A 43 -3.53 6.99 5.99
N ALA A 44 -4.00 6.62 7.19
CA ALA A 44 -4.86 5.46 7.41
C ALA A 44 -6.37 5.75 7.37
N GLY A 45 -6.77 7.03 7.31
CA GLY A 45 -8.16 7.48 7.54
C GLY A 45 -9.16 6.96 6.51
N GLY A 46 -8.70 6.66 5.29
CA GLY A 46 -9.54 6.12 4.22
C GLY A 46 -9.58 4.60 4.12
N ASN A 47 -8.84 3.87 4.95
CA ASN A 47 -8.71 2.40 4.86
C ASN A 47 -10.04 1.66 5.00
N ASP A 48 -10.92 2.08 5.91
CA ASP A 48 -12.23 1.44 6.07
C ASP A 48 -13.13 1.76 4.87
N LYS A 49 -13.07 2.98 4.34
CA LYS A 49 -13.88 3.41 3.20
C LYS A 49 -13.45 2.69 1.92
N ILE A 50 -12.14 2.55 1.66
CA ILE A 50 -11.67 1.84 0.47
C ILE A 50 -12.05 0.35 0.51
N LYS A 51 -12.12 -0.28 1.69
CA LYS A 51 -12.65 -1.65 1.85
C LYS A 51 -14.13 -1.77 1.51
N GLN A 52 -14.92 -0.72 1.75
CA GLN A 52 -16.33 -0.69 1.36
C GLN A 52 -16.47 -0.55 -0.17
N LEU A 53 -15.64 0.29 -0.79
CA LEU A 53 -15.64 0.53 -2.23
C LEU A 53 -15.08 -0.67 -3.02
N VAL A 54 -14.09 -1.37 -2.47
CA VAL A 54 -13.43 -2.52 -3.08
C VAL A 54 -13.51 -3.72 -2.14
N PRO A 55 -14.63 -4.48 -2.15
CA PRO A 55 -14.78 -5.65 -1.31
C PRO A 55 -13.66 -6.68 -1.54
N GLY A 56 -13.03 -7.13 -0.45
CA GLY A 56 -11.94 -8.11 -0.49
C GLY A 56 -10.53 -7.54 -0.72
N ILE A 57 -10.39 -6.21 -0.84
CA ILE A 57 -9.07 -5.55 -0.90
C ILE A 57 -8.25 -5.87 0.36
N LYS A 58 -6.96 -6.13 0.19
CA LYS A 58 -6.04 -6.37 1.31
C LYS A 58 -5.43 -5.06 1.77
N VAL A 59 -5.60 -4.73 3.04
CA VAL A 59 -4.96 -3.58 3.69
C VAL A 59 -3.77 -4.07 4.50
N TYR A 60 -2.60 -3.57 4.15
CA TYR A 60 -1.32 -3.84 4.78
C TYR A 60 -0.86 -2.66 5.64
N GLY A 61 -0.21 -2.96 6.76
CA GLY A 61 0.39 -1.96 7.64
C GLY A 61 1.28 -2.63 8.69
N GLY A 62 2.13 -1.85 9.35
CA GLY A 62 3.06 -2.37 10.35
C GLY A 62 2.36 -3.04 11.53
N SER A 63 2.84 -4.23 11.91
CA SER A 63 2.35 -5.03 13.04
C SER A 63 2.38 -4.29 14.39
N LEU A 64 3.27 -3.29 14.53
CA LEU A 64 3.43 -2.49 15.75
C LEU A 64 2.64 -1.17 15.76
N ASP A 65 1.98 -0.80 14.66
CA ASP A 65 1.37 0.54 14.53
C ASP A 65 -0.14 0.57 14.72
N ASN A 66 -0.80 -0.59 14.83
CA ASN A 66 -2.26 -0.68 14.96
C ASN A 66 -3.01 0.12 13.87
N VAL A 67 -2.57 -0.03 12.62
CA VAL A 67 -3.16 0.66 11.47
C VAL A 67 -4.66 0.36 11.36
N ARG A 68 -5.47 1.42 11.29
CA ARG A 68 -6.92 1.31 11.14
C ARG A 68 -7.30 0.57 9.85
N GLY A 69 -8.25 -0.34 9.94
CA GLY A 69 -8.75 -1.11 8.80
C GLY A 69 -7.79 -2.19 8.28
N CYS A 70 -6.59 -2.29 8.85
CA CYS A 70 -5.57 -3.28 8.48
C CYS A 70 -6.12 -4.70 8.56
N THR A 71 -5.76 -5.51 7.56
CA THR A 71 -6.18 -6.91 7.42
C THR A 71 -5.00 -7.86 7.43
N HIS A 72 -3.81 -7.38 7.07
CA HIS A 72 -2.58 -8.14 6.97
C HIS A 72 -1.45 -7.31 7.59
N GLN A 73 -0.98 -7.72 8.76
CA GLN A 73 0.11 -7.03 9.44
C GLN A 73 1.45 -7.44 8.85
N LEU A 74 2.35 -6.48 8.69
CA LEU A 74 3.70 -6.68 8.16
C LEU A 74 4.77 -6.49 9.23
N GLN A 75 5.87 -7.20 9.04
CA GLN A 75 7.14 -7.06 9.75
C GLN A 75 8.23 -6.62 8.77
N ASN A 76 9.40 -6.27 9.32
CA ASN A 76 10.56 -5.95 8.50
C ASN A 76 10.97 -7.15 7.64
N GLY A 77 11.19 -6.91 6.35
CA GLY A 77 11.64 -7.94 5.41
C GLY A 77 10.53 -8.75 4.76
N ASP A 78 9.27 -8.56 5.16
CA ASP A 78 8.14 -9.20 4.49
C ASP A 78 8.03 -8.73 3.04
N THR A 79 7.72 -9.67 2.15
CA THR A 79 7.61 -9.40 0.70
C THR A 79 6.20 -9.70 0.19
N LEU A 80 5.73 -8.87 -0.73
CA LEU A 80 4.46 -9.01 -1.43
C LEU A 80 4.71 -8.95 -2.93
N SER A 81 4.00 -9.76 -3.70
CA SER A 81 3.98 -9.66 -5.16
C SER A 81 2.67 -9.04 -5.61
N LEU A 82 2.76 -8.06 -6.52
CA LEU A 82 1.62 -7.41 -7.17
C LEU A 82 1.72 -7.66 -8.68
N GLY A 83 0.66 -8.24 -9.26
CA GLY A 83 0.69 -8.62 -10.66
C GLY A 83 1.80 -9.61 -11.00
N SER A 84 2.38 -9.46 -12.18
CA SER A 84 3.41 -10.40 -12.70
C SER A 84 4.85 -9.93 -12.44
N HIS A 85 5.06 -8.65 -12.12
CA HIS A 85 6.40 -8.06 -12.18
C HIS A 85 6.79 -7.26 -10.94
N LEU A 86 5.84 -6.80 -10.13
CA LEU A 86 6.18 -5.91 -9.02
C LEU A 86 6.38 -6.72 -7.74
N ASN A 87 7.52 -6.50 -7.09
CA ASN A 87 7.81 -6.97 -5.74
C ASN A 87 7.84 -5.78 -4.80
N ILE A 88 7.22 -5.93 -3.64
CA ILE A 88 7.11 -4.91 -2.60
C ILE A 88 7.77 -5.47 -1.34
N LEU A 89 8.83 -4.83 -0.88
CA LEU A 89 9.54 -5.14 0.36
C LEU A 89 9.10 -4.17 1.45
N ALA A 90 8.62 -4.72 2.57
CA ALA A 90 8.31 -3.97 3.77
C ALA A 90 9.59 -3.67 4.56
N LEU A 91 9.89 -2.39 4.75
CA LEU A 91 11.04 -1.92 5.53
C LEU A 91 10.53 -1.28 6.82
N HIS A 92 10.86 -1.85 7.97
CA HIS A 92 10.50 -1.26 9.25
C HIS A 92 11.39 -0.07 9.54
N THR A 93 10.80 1.12 9.59
CA THR A 93 11.52 2.40 9.73
C THR A 93 11.01 3.16 10.96
N PRO A 94 11.22 2.64 12.19
CA PRO A 94 10.67 3.26 13.40
C PRO A 94 11.35 4.61 13.68
N CYS A 95 10.54 5.66 13.75
CA CYS A 95 10.95 7.00 14.18
C CYS A 95 9.69 7.82 14.51
N HIS A 96 9.05 8.40 13.48
CA HIS A 96 7.79 9.14 13.58
C HIS A 96 6.69 8.35 14.29
N THR A 97 6.51 7.08 13.91
CA THR A 97 5.72 6.11 14.68
C THR A 97 6.53 4.83 14.92
N LYS A 98 6.13 4.05 15.94
CA LYS A 98 6.86 2.83 16.33
C LYS A 98 6.72 1.71 15.31
N GLY A 99 5.60 1.65 14.60
CA GLY A 99 5.33 0.62 13.60
C GLY A 99 5.39 1.12 12.16
N HIS A 100 5.99 2.28 11.89
CA HIS A 100 6.10 2.83 10.54
C HIS A 100 6.78 1.84 9.57
N ILE A 101 6.17 1.61 8.41
CA ILE A 101 6.70 0.79 7.32
C ILE A 101 6.91 1.67 6.09
N SER A 102 8.13 1.67 5.55
CA SER A 102 8.41 2.12 4.19
C SER A 102 8.24 0.96 3.20
N TYR A 103 7.71 1.23 2.01
CA TYR A 103 7.50 0.21 0.98
C TYR A 103 8.48 0.42 -0.17
N TYR A 104 9.46 -0.48 -0.30
CA TYR A 104 10.41 -0.49 -1.41
C TYR A 104 9.90 -1.40 -2.52
N ILE A 105 9.74 -0.87 -3.73
CA ILE A 105 9.10 -1.54 -4.86
C ILE A 105 10.11 -1.69 -5.98
N THR A 106 10.26 -2.93 -6.45
CA THR A 106 11.09 -3.27 -7.61
C THR A 106 10.23 -3.87 -8.71
N GLY A 107 10.56 -3.56 -9.96
CA GLY A 107 9.91 -4.09 -11.15
C GLY A 107 10.80 -5.05 -11.93
N LYS A 108 10.76 -4.95 -13.26
CA LYS A 108 11.61 -5.77 -14.15
C LYS A 108 13.07 -5.33 -14.08
N ASP A 109 13.96 -6.23 -14.51
CA ASP A 109 15.38 -5.91 -14.64
C ASP A 109 15.59 -4.67 -15.53
N GLY A 110 16.30 -3.67 -15.00
CA GLY A 110 16.57 -2.41 -15.68
C GLY A 110 15.54 -1.29 -15.44
N GLU A 111 14.45 -1.57 -14.71
CA GLU A 111 13.56 -0.51 -14.21
C GLU A 111 14.10 0.06 -12.89
N ASP A 112 14.04 1.39 -12.76
CA ASP A 112 14.40 2.05 -11.50
C ASP A 112 13.38 1.70 -10.41
N PRO A 113 13.83 1.35 -9.20
CA PRO A 113 12.94 1.06 -8.09
C PRO A 113 12.29 2.34 -7.56
N ALA A 114 11.20 2.18 -6.81
CA ALA A 114 10.54 3.25 -6.06
C ALA A 114 10.52 2.93 -4.57
N VAL A 115 10.52 3.95 -3.71
CA VAL A 115 10.29 3.78 -2.28
C VAL A 115 9.24 4.78 -1.81
N PHE A 116 8.25 4.28 -1.06
CA PHE A 116 7.26 5.11 -0.38
C PHE A 116 7.62 5.15 1.11
N THR A 117 8.08 6.31 1.57
CA THR A 117 8.71 6.49 2.88
C THR A 117 7.77 7.00 3.97
N GLY A 118 6.52 7.34 3.61
CA GLY A 118 5.61 8.04 4.52
C GLY A 118 6.28 9.25 5.14
N ASP A 119 6.26 9.30 6.46
CA ASP A 119 6.72 10.42 7.29
C ASP A 119 7.97 10.06 8.12
N THR A 120 8.71 9.01 7.72
CA THR A 120 9.92 8.58 8.44
C THR A 120 10.94 9.71 8.63
#